data_AF-A0A7S2AK07-F1
#
_entry.id   AF-A0A7S2AK07-F1
#
_cell.length_a   1.000
_cell.length_b   1.000
_cell.length_c   1.000
_cell.angle_alpha   90.00
_cell.angle_beta   90.00
_cell.angle_gamma   90.00
#
_symmetry.space_group_name_H-M   'P 1'
#
loop_
_entity.id
_entity.type
_entity.pdbx_description
1 polymer ?
#
loop_
_entity_poly.entity_id
_entity_poly.type
_entity_poly.pdbx_seq_one_letter_code
_entity_poly.pdbx_strand_id
1 'polypeptide(L)'
;YTAGGVFSPDGGMYFAPAGAGRAMYIDPRVGTVQMLGGEVELGSAKYTAGGVLARDGKIYFAPASAGRIMCIDPATGVVEEMGPEMECGPDKYSAGGVLAPNGKIYFAPSGSGRVMSID
;
A
#
# COMPACT_ATOMS: atom_id res chain seq x y z
N TYR A 1 -5.35 -12.24 -7.68
CA TYR A 1 -4.61 -11.07 -7.16
C TYR A 1 -4.04 -11.43 -5.80
N THR A 2 -2.75 -11.29 -5.57
CA THR A 2 -2.10 -11.60 -4.29
C THR A 2 -1.64 -10.31 -3.63
N ALA A 3 -2.45 -9.69 -2.76
CA ALA A 3 -2.01 -8.55 -1.96
C ALA A 3 -0.98 -9.02 -0.92
N GLY A 4 0.20 -8.41 -0.93
CA GLY A 4 1.24 -8.64 0.08
C GLY A 4 1.00 -7.77 1.31
N GLY A 5 1.36 -8.28 2.50
CA GLY A 5 1.34 -7.52 3.75
C GLY A 5 2.71 -6.96 4.11
N VAL A 6 2.73 -5.96 4.98
CA VAL A 6 3.96 -5.39 5.56
C VAL A 6 3.95 -5.60 7.07
N PHE A 7 5.02 -6.18 7.60
CA PHE A 7 5.23 -6.26 9.05
C PHE A 7 5.86 -4.96 9.55
N SER A 8 5.23 -4.32 10.53
CA SER A 8 5.65 -3.04 11.12
C SER A 8 6.38 -3.26 12.46
N PRO A 9 7.26 -2.34 12.90
CA PRO A 9 7.92 -2.42 14.21
C PRO A 9 6.96 -2.43 15.41
N ASP A 10 5.71 -1.99 15.27
CA ASP A 10 4.66 -2.12 16.31
C ASP A 10 4.24 -3.59 16.58
N GLY A 11 4.67 -4.51 15.72
CA GLY A 11 4.38 -5.94 15.80
C GLY A 11 3.16 -6.39 14.98
N GLY A 12 2.52 -5.47 14.26
CA GLY A 12 1.36 -5.72 13.42
C GLY A 12 1.69 -5.95 11.94
N MET A 13 0.73 -6.51 11.23
CA MET A 13 0.78 -6.74 9.79
C MET A 13 -0.27 -5.89 9.09
N TYR A 14 0.13 -5.14 8.07
CA TYR A 14 -0.70 -4.17 7.36
C TYR A 14 -0.90 -4.59 5.91
N PHE A 15 -2.14 -4.51 5.42
CA PHE A 15 -2.53 -4.92 4.08
C PHE A 15 -3.39 -3.85 3.42
N ALA A 16 -3.07 -3.52 2.18
CA ALA A 16 -3.93 -2.67 1.37
C ALA A 16 -5.11 -3.47 0.78
N PRO A 17 -6.25 -2.81 0.53
CA PRO A 17 -7.39 -3.44 -0.10
C PRO A 17 -7.13 -3.69 -1.59
N ALA A 18 -7.09 -4.96 -1.99
CA ALA A 18 -7.14 -5.31 -3.41
C ALA A 18 -8.55 -5.14 -3.97
N GLY A 19 -9.54 -5.84 -3.41
CA GLY A 19 -10.95 -5.72 -3.80
C GLY A 19 -11.90 -5.40 -2.63
N ALA A 20 -11.34 -5.24 -1.43
CA ALA A 20 -12.07 -4.92 -0.22
C ALA A 20 -12.30 -3.40 -0.08
N GLY A 21 -13.22 -3.01 0.80
CA GLY A 21 -13.52 -1.60 1.02
C GLY A 21 -12.52 -0.89 1.94
N ARG A 22 -11.63 -1.60 2.64
CA ARG A 22 -10.77 -1.00 3.69
C ARG A 22 -9.43 -1.72 3.79
N ALA A 23 -8.41 -1.00 4.23
CA ALA A 23 -7.13 -1.60 4.61
C ALA A 23 -7.30 -2.46 5.87
N MET A 24 -6.39 -3.39 6.09
CA MET A 24 -6.46 -4.34 7.19
C MET A 24 -5.19 -4.30 8.03
N TYR A 25 -5.37 -4.32 9.34
CA TYR A 25 -4.35 -4.57 10.34
C TYR A 25 -4.60 -5.92 11.01
N ILE A 26 -3.55 -6.69 11.21
CA ILE A 26 -3.57 -7.93 11.99
C ILE A 26 -2.56 -7.81 13.12
N ASP A 27 -3.00 -8.06 14.35
CA ASP A 27 -2.09 -8.33 15.47
C ASP A 27 -1.86 -9.83 15.58
N PRO A 28 -0.71 -10.35 15.12
CA PRO A 28 -0.44 -11.79 15.13
C PRO A 28 -0.22 -12.34 16.55
N ARG A 29 0.02 -11.49 17.55
CA ARG A 29 0.31 -11.93 18.93
C ARG A 29 -0.96 -12.39 19.64
N VAL A 30 -2.07 -11.72 19.35
CA VAL A 30 -3.39 -12.00 19.94
C VAL A 30 -4.41 -12.50 18.92
N GLY A 31 -4.05 -12.57 17.63
CA GLY A 31 -4.90 -13.07 16.56
C GLY A 31 -6.07 -12.15 16.21
N THR A 32 -5.95 -10.84 16.43
CA THR A 32 -7.02 -9.88 16.14
C THR A 32 -6.85 -9.25 14.76
N VAL A 33 -8.00 -8.88 14.17
CA VAL A 33 -8.07 -8.22 12.86
C VAL A 33 -8.83 -6.92 13.04
N GLN A 34 -8.32 -5.84 12.45
CA GLN A 34 -8.96 -4.53 12.44
C GLN A 34 -8.98 -3.96 11.02
N MET A 35 -10.07 -3.28 10.67
CA MET A 35 -10.17 -2.57 9.39
C MET A 35 -9.79 -1.11 9.61
N LEU A 36 -8.92 -0.59 8.75
CA LEU A 36 -8.36 0.75 8.81
C LEU A 36 -8.91 1.63 7.68
N GLY A 37 -8.99 2.94 7.94
CA GLY A 37 -9.45 3.94 6.95
C GLY A 37 -10.95 3.92 6.68
N GLY A 38 -11.38 4.79 5.76
CA GLY A 38 -12.76 4.86 5.25
C GLY A 38 -13.04 3.82 4.17
N GLU A 39 -14.31 3.69 3.78
CA GLU A 39 -14.70 2.82 2.67
C GLU A 39 -14.19 3.35 1.33
N VAL A 40 -13.50 2.49 0.57
CA VAL A 40 -13.17 2.70 -0.84
C VAL A 40 -14.06 1.83 -1.72
N GLU A 41 -14.30 2.29 -2.96
CA GLU A 41 -15.09 1.52 -3.94
C GLU A 41 -14.57 0.09 -4.12
N LEU A 42 -15.51 -0.86 -4.06
CA LEU A 42 -15.27 -2.29 -4.21
C LEU A 42 -14.90 -2.66 -5.65
N GLY A 43 -14.20 -3.79 -5.81
CA GLY A 43 -14.12 -4.50 -7.10
C GLY A 43 -13.08 -4.03 -8.11
N SER A 44 -12.20 -3.07 -7.79
CA SER A 44 -11.26 -2.48 -8.77
C SER A 44 -9.81 -2.96 -8.70
N ALA A 45 -9.44 -3.97 -7.88
CA ALA A 45 -8.04 -4.42 -7.76
C ALA A 45 -7.08 -3.22 -7.49
N LYS A 46 -7.46 -2.32 -6.56
CA LYS A 46 -6.84 -1.00 -6.38
C LYS A 46 -5.37 -1.08 -6.00
N TYR A 47 -5.06 -1.94 -5.04
CA TYR A 47 -3.73 -2.18 -4.51
C TYR A 47 -3.48 -3.68 -4.46
N THR A 48 -2.74 -4.21 -5.43
CA THR A 48 -2.53 -5.66 -5.58
C THR A 48 -1.14 -6.11 -5.16
N ALA A 49 -0.20 -5.18 -4.97
CA ALA A 49 1.16 -5.45 -4.54
C ALA A 49 1.30 -5.34 -3.01
N GLY A 50 2.40 -5.89 -2.48
CA GLY A 50 2.84 -5.59 -1.11
C GLY A 50 3.31 -4.14 -0.97
N GLY A 51 3.12 -3.57 0.22
CA GLY A 51 3.60 -2.24 0.56
C GLY A 51 5.07 -2.22 0.94
N VAL A 52 5.58 -1.03 1.26
CA VAL A 52 6.95 -0.83 1.74
C VAL A 52 6.92 0.03 3.00
N LEU A 53 7.57 -0.44 4.06
CA LEU A 53 7.84 0.36 5.26
C LEU A 53 8.97 1.36 4.96
N ALA A 54 8.67 2.65 5.06
CA ALA A 54 9.63 3.72 4.84
C ALA A 54 10.39 4.09 6.13
N ARG A 55 11.38 4.98 5.99
CA ARG A 55 12.19 5.48 7.13
C ARG A 55 11.41 6.37 8.08
N ASP A 56 10.34 7.00 7.62
CA ASP A 56 9.46 7.82 8.44
C ASP A 56 8.47 6.99 9.29
N GLY A 57 8.53 5.66 9.17
CA GLY A 57 7.66 4.72 9.88
C GLY A 57 6.33 4.45 9.20
N LYS A 58 6.04 5.08 8.05
CA LYS A 58 4.80 4.85 7.30
C LYS A 58 4.94 3.74 6.26
N ILE A 59 3.80 3.20 5.84
CA ILE A 59 3.73 2.12 4.87
C ILE A 59 3.07 2.62 3.59
N TYR A 60 3.75 2.42 2.46
CA TYR A 60 3.30 2.92 1.16
C TYR A 60 2.94 1.78 0.22
N PHE A 61 1.80 1.88 -0.45
CA PHE A 61 1.30 0.93 -1.43
C PHE A 61 1.11 1.60 -2.78
N ALA A 62 1.72 1.01 -3.81
CA ALA A 62 1.59 1.52 -5.16
C ALA A 62 0.21 1.22 -5.75
N PRO A 63 -0.37 2.18 -6.52
CA PRO A 63 -1.63 1.96 -7.20
C PRO A 63 -1.50 0.93 -8.32
N ALA A 64 -2.25 -0.16 -8.28
CA ALA A 64 -2.45 -1.03 -9.42
C ALA A 64 -3.48 -0.41 -10.38
N SER A 65 -4.73 -0.30 -9.92
CA SER A 65 -5.82 0.39 -10.65
C SER A 65 -6.28 1.68 -9.96
N ALA A 66 -5.76 2.00 -8.77
CA ALA A 66 -6.07 3.25 -8.09
C ALA A 66 -5.44 4.47 -8.79
N GLY A 67 -5.98 5.66 -8.51
CA GLY A 67 -5.43 6.92 -8.99
C GLY A 67 -4.23 7.42 -8.17
N ARG A 68 -4.09 6.98 -6.92
CA ARG A 68 -3.13 7.53 -5.95
C ARG A 68 -2.41 6.45 -5.14
N ILE A 69 -1.34 6.85 -4.47
CA ILE A 69 -0.60 5.99 -3.54
C ILE A 69 -1.38 5.90 -2.25
N MET A 70 -1.56 4.71 -1.68
CA MET A 70 -2.07 4.58 -0.32
C MET A 70 -0.92 4.63 0.68
N CYS A 71 -1.08 5.44 1.71
CA CYS A 71 -0.19 5.56 2.85
C CYS A 71 -0.92 5.12 4.12
N ILE A 72 -0.29 4.28 4.94
CA ILE A 72 -0.77 3.91 6.27
C ILE A 72 0.25 4.38 7.29
N ASP A 73 -0.20 5.09 8.31
CA ASP A 73 0.59 5.42 9.49
C ASP A 73 0.31 4.39 10.60
N PRO A 74 1.26 3.50 10.90
CA PRO A 74 1.07 2.47 11.92
C PRO A 74 0.91 3.04 13.34
N ALA A 75 1.47 4.21 13.63
CA ALA A 75 1.40 4.83 14.95
C ALA A 75 -0.01 5.35 15.28
N THR A 76 -0.78 5.75 14.26
CA THR A 76 -2.12 6.34 14.42
C THR A 76 -3.23 5.49 13.82
N GLY A 77 -2.91 4.51 12.97
CA GLY A 77 -3.86 3.72 12.20
C GLY A 77 -4.53 4.50 11.07
N VAL A 78 -4.06 5.72 10.78
CA VAL A 78 -4.60 6.60 9.73
C VAL A 78 -4.20 6.07 8.36
N VAL A 79 -5.15 6.14 7.42
CA VAL A 79 -4.98 5.75 6.02
C VAL A 79 -5.28 6.94 5.14
N GLU A 80 -4.35 7.30 4.26
CA GLU A 80 -4.44 8.46 3.38
C GLU A 80 -4.06 8.11 1.94
N GLU A 81 -4.63 8.83 0.98
CA GLU A 81 -4.20 8.79 -0.42
C GLU A 81 -3.29 9.97 -0.72
N MET A 82 -2.13 9.68 -1.29
CA MET A 82 -1.02 10.62 -1.45
C MET A 82 -0.60 10.76 -2.93
N GLY A 83 -0.02 11.91 -3.22
CA GLY A 83 0.55 12.23 -4.54
C GLY A 83 -0.47 12.77 -5.53
N PRO A 84 -0.01 13.10 -6.76
CA PRO A 84 -0.88 13.54 -7.83
C PRO A 84 -1.79 12.39 -8.30
N GLU A 85 -2.92 12.76 -8.91
CA GLU A 85 -3.74 11.81 -9.65
C GLU A 85 -2.91 11.21 -10.79
N MET A 86 -2.80 9.88 -10.81
CA MET A 86 -2.13 9.15 -11.87
C MET A 86 -3.18 8.61 -12.84
N GLU A 87 -2.80 8.49 -14.12
CA GLU A 87 -3.67 7.88 -15.13
C GLU A 87 -4.21 6.53 -14.65
N CYS A 88 -5.52 6.36 -14.72
CA CYS A 88 -6.18 5.10 -14.40
C CYS A 88 -5.90 4.09 -15.51
N GLY A 89 -5.46 2.90 -15.12
CA GLY A 89 -5.19 1.79 -16.02
C GLY A 89 -4.97 0.53 -15.18
N PRO A 90 -5.27 -0.66 -15.71
CA PRO A 90 -5.14 -1.90 -14.94
C PRO A 90 -3.67 -2.22 -14.64
N ASP A 91 -3.41 -2.73 -13.43
CA ASP A 91 -2.15 -3.35 -13.03
C ASP A 91 -0.88 -2.52 -13.29
N LYS A 92 -0.91 -1.20 -13.04
CA LYS A 92 0.26 -0.31 -13.24
C LYS A 92 1.50 -0.77 -12.46
N TYR A 93 1.30 -1.09 -11.18
CA TYR A 93 2.34 -1.54 -10.26
C TYR A 93 1.80 -2.73 -9.44
N SER A 94 2.00 -3.94 -9.95
CA SER A 94 1.56 -5.18 -9.27
C SER A 94 2.71 -5.94 -8.60
N ALA A 95 3.95 -5.50 -8.82
CA ALA A 95 5.12 -5.93 -8.05
C ALA A 95 5.29 -5.10 -6.78
N GLY A 96 5.77 -5.74 -5.69
CA GLY A 96 6.15 -5.04 -4.47
C GLY A 96 7.26 -4.01 -4.71
N GLY A 97 7.34 -3.00 -3.84
CA GLY A 97 8.38 -1.97 -3.90
C GLY A 97 9.62 -2.32 -3.07
N VAL A 98 10.62 -1.45 -3.14
CA VAL A 98 11.85 -1.54 -2.33
C VAL A 98 12.24 -0.18 -1.75
N LEU A 99 12.63 -0.16 -0.47
CA LEU A 99 13.27 1.00 0.16
C LEU A 99 14.76 0.99 -0.19
N ALA A 100 15.21 2.03 -0.90
CA ALA A 100 16.60 2.17 -1.30
C ALA A 100 17.46 2.85 -0.22
N PRO A 101 18.81 2.69 -0.26
CA PRO A 101 19.71 3.33 0.71
C PRO A 101 19.64 4.86 0.74
N ASN A 102 19.18 5.49 -0.35
CA ASN A 102 18.96 6.94 -0.43
C ASN A 102 17.69 7.41 0.31
N GLY A 103 16.92 6.49 0.90
CA GLY A 103 15.69 6.79 1.64
C GLY A 103 14.42 6.73 0.80
N LYS A 104 14.54 6.69 -0.52
CA LYS A 104 13.39 6.65 -1.43
C LYS A 104 12.84 5.24 -1.58
N ILE A 105 11.54 5.15 -1.82
CA ILE A 105 10.89 3.89 -2.21
C ILE A 105 10.78 3.86 -3.74
N TYR A 106 11.05 2.70 -4.34
CA TYR A 106 10.88 2.47 -5.77
C TYR A 106 9.92 1.32 -6.05
N PHE A 107 9.04 1.51 -7.03
CA PHE A 107 8.15 0.46 -7.55
C PHE A 107 8.43 0.23 -9.03
N ALA A 108 8.70 -1.02 -9.39
CA ALA A 108 8.89 -1.41 -10.78
C ALA A 108 7.54 -1.41 -11.52
N PRO A 109 7.48 -0.86 -12.74
CA PRO A 109 6.26 -0.89 -13.52
C PRO A 109 5.88 -2.32 -13.93
N SER A 110 4.58 -2.59 -14.01
CA SER A 110 4.02 -3.80 -14.62
C SER A 110 3.22 -3.43 -15.87
N GLY A 111 2.15 -2.64 -15.72
CA GLY A 111 1.40 -2.02 -16.82
C GLY A 111 1.77 -0.55 -17.09
N SER A 112 2.58 0.06 -16.22
CA SER A 112 3.09 1.43 -16.40
C SER A 112 4.29 1.48 -17.36
N GLY A 113 4.47 2.59 -18.08
CA GLY A 113 5.69 2.84 -18.88
C GLY A 113 6.85 3.44 -18.07
N ARG A 114 6.69 3.66 -16.76
CA ARG A 114 7.64 4.42 -15.93
C ARG A 114 7.81 3.78 -14.54
N VAL A 115 9.02 3.89 -13.99
CA VAL A 115 9.30 3.59 -12.57
C VAL A 115 8.67 4.68 -11.70
N MET A 116 8.06 4.28 -10.59
CA MET A 116 7.56 5.21 -9.59
C MET A 116 8.55 5.29 -8.43
N SER A 117 8.78 6.51 -7.94
CA SER A 117 9.53 6.75 -6.71
C SER A 117 8.73 7.58 -5.72
N ILE A 118 8.93 7.33 -4.43
CA ILE A 118 8.40 8.11 -3.31
C ILE A 118 9.59 8.56 -2.46
N ASP A 119 9.59 9.82 -2.04
CA ASP A 119 10.63 10.41 -1.20
C ASP A 119 10.39 10.17 0.29
#